data_AF-A0A6J5DJN7-F1
#
_entry.id   AF-A0A6J5DJN7-F1
#
_cell.length_a   1.000
_cell.length_b   1.000
_cell.length_c   1.000
_cell.angle_alpha   90.00
_cell.angle_beta   90.00
_cell.angle_gamma   90.00
#
_symmetry.space_group_name_H-M   'P 1'
#
loop_
_entity.id
_entity.type
_entity.pdbx_description
1 polymer ?
#
loop_
_entity_poly.entity_id
_entity_poly.type
_entity_poly.pdbx_seq_one_letter_code
_entity_poly.pdbx_strand_id
1 'polypeptide(L)'
;MSGMKLGFAQTTDLLRKSTVAKFNGLSGKFEIEFCANAFCVRKNGMAEYSFQDDDQMPREGKFDGIRLELEDAQGFTCSFEFSAVEVDYLSNASGEVTGQSRLEVMDADLVKIPFENGPGVVLPYLTEILGVKHVQGNLEIAYQDSCWGTHSSDLDPEEKVRAYGNAAMEFLRGRVTGNVLLLPIDEGDQGRLIVRVAVPLDAISDQDHCKRKLRTLFGTSAYLVDVEQFGDSQVEAQLADDGTRQMT
;
A
#
# COMPACT_ATOMS: atom_id res chain seq x y z
N MET A 1 -0.12 -16.57 -1.71
CA MET A 1 -0.25 -15.12 -1.50
C MET A 1 1.12 -14.54 -1.25
N SER A 2 1.39 -13.40 -1.87
CA SER A 2 2.61 -12.62 -1.68
C SER A 2 2.49 -11.76 -0.43
N GLY A 3 3.57 -11.47 0.29
CA GLY A 3 3.52 -10.62 1.47
C GLY A 3 4.71 -10.80 2.40
N MET A 4 4.91 -9.82 3.28
CA MET A 4 5.92 -9.84 4.33
C MET A 4 5.56 -10.87 5.40
N LYS A 5 6.55 -11.66 5.81
CA LYS A 5 6.46 -12.56 6.97
C LYS A 5 6.72 -11.78 8.24
N LEU A 6 5.80 -11.87 9.20
CA LEU A 6 5.86 -11.14 10.47
C LEU A 6 6.00 -12.10 11.64
N GLY A 7 6.93 -11.80 12.55
CA GLY A 7 6.95 -12.42 13.88
C GLY A 7 5.87 -11.84 14.80
N PHE A 8 5.64 -12.48 15.95
CA PHE A 8 4.59 -12.06 16.89
C PHE A 8 4.70 -10.57 17.32
N ALA A 9 5.92 -10.09 17.57
CA ALA A 9 6.15 -8.69 17.95
C ALA A 9 5.75 -7.72 16.83
N GLN A 10 6.09 -8.02 15.58
CA GLN A 10 5.72 -7.18 14.43
C GLN A 10 4.21 -7.24 14.15
N THR A 11 3.60 -8.41 14.27
CA THR A 11 2.15 -8.59 14.20
C THR A 11 1.44 -7.72 15.25
N THR A 12 1.94 -7.74 16.48
CA THR A 12 1.37 -6.95 17.58
C THR A 12 1.53 -5.45 17.33
N ASP A 13 2.70 -5.01 16.88
CA ASP A 13 2.95 -3.61 16.53
C ASP A 13 2.01 -3.15 15.39
N LEU A 14 1.89 -3.95 14.33
CA LEU A 14 0.98 -3.69 13.20
C LEU A 14 -0.46 -3.51 13.68
N LEU A 15 -0.97 -4.46 14.47
CA LEU A 15 -2.35 -4.43 14.96
C LEU A 15 -2.61 -3.24 15.91
N ARG A 16 -1.60 -2.76 16.65
CA ARG A 16 -1.74 -1.59 17.53
C ARG A 16 -1.79 -0.27 16.77
N LYS A 17 -1.08 -0.19 15.65
CA LYS A 17 -0.87 1.02 14.85
C LYS A 17 -1.82 1.14 13.65
N SER A 18 -2.59 0.10 13.38
CA SER A 18 -3.49 0.03 12.23
C SER A 18 -4.95 0.09 12.66
N THR A 19 -5.81 0.52 11.75
CA THR A 19 -7.27 0.47 11.96
C THR A 19 -7.82 -0.74 11.24
N VAL A 20 -8.44 -1.67 11.98
CA VAL A 20 -9.05 -2.89 11.42
C VAL A 20 -10.45 -2.57 10.90
N ALA A 21 -10.65 -2.77 9.59
CA ALA A 21 -11.93 -2.62 8.93
C ALA A 21 -12.76 -3.91 8.98
N LYS A 22 -12.09 -5.06 8.82
CA LYS A 22 -12.72 -6.38 8.87
C LYS A 22 -11.89 -7.40 9.62
N PHE A 23 -12.58 -8.32 10.27
CA PHE A 23 -12.01 -9.52 10.86
C PHE A 23 -12.73 -10.75 10.30
N ASN A 24 -11.98 -11.71 9.75
CA ASN A 24 -12.50 -12.90 9.07
C ASN A 24 -13.59 -12.57 8.03
N GLY A 25 -13.40 -11.49 7.26
CA GLY A 25 -14.33 -11.01 6.25
C GLY A 25 -15.58 -10.29 6.79
N LEU A 26 -15.76 -10.24 8.11
CA LEU A 26 -16.87 -9.53 8.74
C LEU A 26 -16.50 -8.07 8.95
N SER A 27 -17.34 -7.16 8.48
CA SER A 27 -17.24 -5.73 8.83
C SER A 27 -17.82 -5.45 10.22
N GLY A 28 -17.31 -4.42 10.89
CA GLY A 28 -17.80 -4.00 12.19
C GLY A 28 -16.80 -3.14 12.96
N LYS A 29 -17.18 -2.72 14.16
CA LYS A 29 -16.25 -2.12 15.12
C LYS A 29 -15.53 -3.25 15.86
N PHE A 30 -14.27 -3.46 15.51
CA PHE A 30 -13.40 -4.41 16.17
C PHE A 30 -12.45 -3.68 17.10
N GLU A 31 -12.28 -4.22 18.30
CA GLU A 31 -11.29 -3.77 19.27
C GLU A 31 -10.32 -4.91 19.51
N ILE A 32 -9.04 -4.60 19.60
CA ILE A 32 -8.01 -5.59 19.92
C ILE A 32 -7.47 -5.26 21.30
N GLU A 33 -7.75 -6.15 22.24
CA GLU A 33 -7.24 -6.07 23.60
C GLU A 33 -5.93 -6.86 23.67
N PHE A 34 -4.84 -6.20 24.05
CA PHE A 34 -3.52 -6.81 24.07
C PHE A 34 -3.05 -7.09 25.49
N CYS A 35 -2.46 -8.27 25.67
CA CYS A 35 -1.72 -8.70 26.84
C CYS A 35 -0.23 -8.89 26.48
N ALA A 36 0.60 -9.28 27.45
CA ALA A 36 2.05 -9.42 27.24
C ALA A 36 2.40 -10.37 26.07
N ASN A 37 1.78 -11.56 26.05
CA ASN A 37 1.98 -12.60 25.03
C ASN A 37 0.63 -13.08 24.49
N ALA A 38 -0.33 -12.18 24.28
CA ALA A 38 -1.66 -12.56 23.83
C ALA A 38 -2.42 -11.35 23.29
N PHE A 39 -3.43 -11.60 22.46
CA PHE A 39 -4.44 -10.59 22.17
C PHE A 39 -5.81 -11.23 21.93
N CYS A 40 -6.85 -10.44 22.20
CA CYS A 40 -8.24 -10.80 22.00
C CYS A 40 -8.89 -9.83 21.03
N VAL A 41 -9.52 -10.37 19.99
CA VAL A 41 -10.35 -9.61 19.06
C VAL A 41 -11.76 -9.58 19.63
N ARG A 42 -12.28 -8.38 19.84
CA ARG A 42 -13.65 -8.14 20.30
C ARG A 42 -14.46 -7.45 19.23
N LYS A 43 -15.72 -7.82 19.10
CA LYS A 43 -16.71 -7.11 18.28
C LYS A 43 -17.82 -6.62 19.19
N ASN A 44 -18.04 -5.31 19.21
CA ASN A 44 -19.04 -4.68 20.08
C ASN A 44 -18.92 -5.13 21.56
N GLY A 45 -17.69 -5.26 22.07
CA GLY A 45 -17.38 -5.69 23.44
C GLY A 45 -17.37 -7.20 23.70
N MET A 46 -17.90 -8.03 22.79
CA MET A 46 -17.89 -9.49 22.91
C MET A 46 -16.63 -10.08 22.30
N ALA A 47 -16.03 -11.08 22.97
CA ALA A 47 -14.86 -11.77 22.44
C ALA A 47 -15.25 -12.63 21.23
N GLU A 48 -14.60 -12.38 20.09
CA GLU A 48 -14.76 -13.14 18.85
C GLU A 48 -13.65 -14.19 18.70
N TYR A 49 -12.42 -13.81 19.06
CA TYR A 49 -11.27 -14.70 18.97
C TYR A 49 -10.18 -14.29 19.95
N SER A 50 -9.43 -15.26 20.46
CA SER A 50 -8.35 -14.97 21.40
C SER A 50 -7.14 -15.86 21.15
N PHE A 51 -5.96 -15.25 21.09
CA PHE A 51 -4.67 -15.94 21.07
C PHE A 51 -4.12 -15.86 22.49
N GLN A 52 -4.40 -16.86 23.35
CA GLN A 52 -4.12 -16.78 24.80
C GLN A 52 -3.02 -17.71 25.31
N ASP A 53 -2.76 -18.82 24.61
CA ASP A 53 -1.78 -19.82 25.04
C ASP A 53 -0.53 -19.80 24.13
N ASP A 54 0.64 -20.16 24.68
CA ASP A 54 1.88 -20.36 23.91
C ASP A 54 1.66 -21.32 22.73
N ASP A 55 0.77 -22.32 22.91
CA ASP A 55 0.36 -23.31 21.92
C ASP A 55 -0.71 -22.81 20.93
N GLN A 56 -1.21 -21.58 21.08
CA GLN A 56 -2.15 -20.93 20.17
C GLN A 56 -1.57 -19.65 19.57
N MET A 57 -0.36 -19.23 19.97
CA MET A 57 0.25 -18.04 19.39
C MET A 57 0.54 -18.24 17.91
N PRO A 58 0.28 -17.22 17.07
CA PRO A 58 0.60 -17.31 15.67
C PRO A 58 2.12 -17.33 15.53
N ARG A 59 2.65 -18.40 14.93
CA ARG A 59 4.09 -18.58 14.72
C ARG A 59 4.64 -17.59 13.70
N GLU A 60 3.82 -17.26 12.71
CA GLU A 60 4.15 -16.36 11.62
C GLU A 60 2.86 -15.70 11.11
N GLY A 61 2.91 -14.40 10.88
CA GLY A 61 1.90 -13.67 10.13
C GLY A 61 2.32 -13.41 8.70
N LYS A 62 1.36 -13.31 7.80
CA LYS A 62 1.58 -12.88 6.41
C LYS A 62 0.85 -11.59 6.16
N PHE A 63 1.58 -10.54 5.84
CA PHE A 63 1.03 -9.20 5.62
C PHE A 63 1.32 -8.72 4.20
N ASP A 64 0.29 -8.37 3.44
CA ASP A 64 0.42 -7.89 2.05
C ASP A 64 0.30 -6.36 1.90
N GLY A 65 0.17 -5.64 3.02
CA GLY A 65 -0.07 -4.20 3.07
C GLY A 65 -1.50 -3.84 3.46
N ILE A 66 -2.51 -4.63 3.07
CA ILE A 66 -3.93 -4.41 3.43
C ILE A 66 -4.44 -5.50 4.36
N ARG A 67 -3.97 -6.73 4.18
CA ARG A 67 -4.45 -7.91 4.87
C ARG A 67 -3.32 -8.58 5.64
N LEU A 68 -3.59 -8.86 6.90
CA LEU A 68 -2.77 -9.73 7.73
C LEU A 68 -3.49 -11.06 7.90
N GLU A 69 -2.81 -12.15 7.57
CA GLU A 69 -3.24 -13.52 7.89
C GLU A 69 -2.38 -14.09 9.01
N LEU A 70 -3.03 -14.67 10.01
CA LEU A 70 -2.40 -15.32 11.15
C LEU A 70 -2.93 -16.75 11.25
N GLU A 71 -2.03 -17.73 11.24
CA GLU A 71 -2.37 -19.12 11.52
C GLU A 71 -1.93 -19.44 12.95
N ASP A 72 -2.86 -19.91 13.79
CA ASP A 72 -2.52 -20.41 15.11
C ASP A 72 -1.91 -21.82 15.06
N ALA A 73 -1.43 -22.34 16.19
CA ALA A 73 -0.81 -23.67 16.19
C ALA A 73 -1.81 -24.84 16.04
N GLN A 74 -3.12 -24.56 16.01
CA GLN A 74 -4.18 -25.54 15.71
C GLN A 74 -4.54 -25.55 14.23
N GLY A 75 -3.94 -24.67 13.42
CA GLY A 75 -4.18 -24.53 11.99
C GLY A 75 -5.39 -23.67 11.65
N PHE A 76 -5.95 -22.95 12.62
CA PHE A 76 -7.00 -21.98 12.34
C PHE A 76 -6.40 -20.68 11.79
N THR A 77 -6.89 -20.23 10.65
CA THR A 77 -6.44 -18.98 10.01
C THR A 77 -7.41 -17.84 10.32
N CYS A 78 -6.90 -16.82 10.98
CA CYS A 78 -7.53 -15.52 11.13
C CYS A 78 -7.06 -14.55 10.05
N SER A 79 -7.93 -13.68 9.57
CA SER A 79 -7.58 -12.59 8.65
C SER A 79 -8.07 -11.24 9.16
N PHE A 80 -7.19 -10.24 9.14
CA PHE A 80 -7.48 -8.84 9.42
C PHE A 80 -7.35 -8.05 8.13
N GLU A 81 -8.35 -7.26 7.77
CA GLU A 81 -8.25 -6.27 6.68
C GLU A 81 -8.21 -4.88 7.31
N PHE A 82 -7.24 -4.06 6.91
CA PHE A 82 -7.02 -2.73 7.46
C PHE A 82 -7.63 -1.65 6.57
N SER A 83 -8.20 -0.61 7.20
CA SER A 83 -8.57 0.65 6.52
C SER A 83 -7.46 1.69 6.60
N ALA A 84 -6.52 1.55 7.54
CA ALA A 84 -5.36 2.41 7.66
C ALA A 84 -4.19 1.62 8.26
N VAL A 85 -2.99 1.89 7.76
CA VAL A 85 -1.71 1.37 8.24
C VAL A 85 -0.78 2.56 8.45
N GLU A 86 -0.13 2.63 9.61
CA GLU A 86 0.83 3.68 9.92
C GLU A 86 2.08 3.55 9.05
N VAL A 87 2.54 4.69 8.53
CA VAL A 87 3.74 4.81 7.68
C VAL A 87 4.56 5.97 8.23
N ASP A 88 5.80 5.70 8.58
CA ASP A 88 6.75 6.72 9.01
C ASP A 88 7.52 7.24 7.80
N TYR A 89 7.34 8.51 7.43
CA TYR A 89 8.11 9.12 6.35
C TYR A 89 9.52 9.45 6.84
N LEU A 90 10.53 8.84 6.22
CA LEU A 90 11.95 9.01 6.57
C LEU A 90 12.56 10.25 5.91
N SER A 91 12.01 10.63 4.76
CA SER A 91 12.35 11.84 4.03
C SER A 91 11.11 12.51 3.47
N ASN A 92 11.19 13.81 3.21
CA ASN A 92 10.18 14.52 2.42
C ASN A 92 10.37 14.26 0.91
N ALA A 93 9.53 14.91 0.09
CA ALA A 93 9.55 14.79 -1.37
C ALA A 93 10.81 15.34 -2.05
N SER A 94 11.63 16.15 -1.36
CA SER A 94 12.92 16.64 -1.86
C SER A 94 14.12 15.82 -1.34
N GLY A 95 13.87 14.80 -0.53
CA GLY A 95 14.91 13.92 0.02
C GLY A 95 15.54 14.43 1.33
N GLU A 96 14.98 15.45 1.96
CA GLU A 96 15.42 15.91 3.28
C GLU A 96 14.88 14.96 4.35
N VAL A 97 15.75 14.53 5.27
CA VAL A 97 15.40 13.60 6.36
C VAL A 97 14.47 14.28 7.36
N THR A 98 13.37 13.61 7.72
CA THR A 98 12.33 14.18 8.62
C THR A 98 12.71 14.10 10.11
N GLY A 99 13.63 13.21 10.47
CA GLY A 99 14.04 12.94 11.85
C GLY A 99 13.00 12.18 12.69
N GLN A 100 11.97 11.61 12.06
CA GLN A 100 10.82 11.00 12.76
C GLN A 100 10.95 9.49 13.01
N SER A 101 12.00 8.84 12.51
CA SER A 101 12.11 7.38 12.48
C SER A 101 13.09 6.79 13.50
N ARG A 102 12.87 5.50 13.79
CA ARG A 102 13.75 4.65 14.60
C ARG A 102 14.93 4.10 13.80
N LEU A 103 14.85 4.13 12.47
CA LEU A 103 15.88 3.65 11.56
C LEU A 103 16.79 4.80 11.14
N GLU A 104 18.10 4.56 11.22
CA GLU A 104 19.10 5.49 10.70
C GLU A 104 18.97 5.58 9.17
N VAL A 105 18.80 6.78 8.62
CA VAL A 105 18.79 7.03 7.18
C VAL A 105 20.21 7.29 6.70
N MET A 106 20.69 6.46 5.78
CA MET A 106 22.02 6.61 5.21
C MET A 106 21.95 7.34 3.87
N ASP A 107 23.01 8.07 3.50
CA ASP A 107 23.12 8.68 2.16
C ASP A 107 22.95 7.64 1.04
N ALA A 108 23.46 6.41 1.27
CA ALA A 108 23.32 5.29 0.36
C ALA A 108 21.86 4.81 0.15
N ASP A 109 20.96 5.14 1.08
CA ASP A 109 19.52 4.89 0.94
C ASP A 109 18.90 5.98 0.06
N LEU A 110 19.20 7.25 0.36
CA LEU A 110 18.65 8.42 -0.32
C LEU A 110 19.00 8.42 -1.82
N VAL A 111 20.23 8.04 -2.18
CA VAL A 111 20.65 7.98 -3.59
C VAL A 111 19.88 6.95 -4.44
N LYS A 112 19.14 6.02 -3.82
CA LYS A 112 18.30 5.05 -4.54
C LYS A 112 16.93 5.61 -4.93
N ILE A 113 16.51 6.71 -4.31
CA ILE A 113 15.17 7.25 -4.44
C ILE A 113 15.22 8.41 -5.45
N PRO A 114 14.33 8.43 -6.45
CA PRO A 114 14.30 9.51 -7.42
C PRO A 114 13.57 10.77 -6.92
N PHE A 115 12.86 10.67 -5.79
CA PHE A 115 12.11 11.78 -5.17
C PHE A 115 11.21 12.49 -6.20
N GLU A 116 11.24 13.82 -6.28
CA GLU A 116 10.50 14.61 -7.28
C GLU A 116 10.62 14.11 -8.73
N ASN A 117 11.66 13.33 -9.07
CA ASN A 117 11.88 12.78 -10.41
C ASN A 117 11.27 11.37 -10.58
N GLY A 118 10.17 11.08 -9.88
CA GLY A 118 9.43 9.82 -9.95
C GLY A 118 8.85 9.48 -11.33
N PRO A 119 8.37 8.25 -11.54
CA PRO A 119 7.78 7.86 -12.81
C PRO A 119 6.36 8.42 -12.96
N GLY A 120 6.18 9.34 -13.91
CA GLY A 120 4.86 9.89 -14.26
C GLY A 120 4.37 10.83 -13.17
N VAL A 121 3.16 10.63 -12.67
CA VAL A 121 2.61 11.38 -11.52
C VAL A 121 2.86 10.68 -10.17
N VAL A 122 3.60 9.58 -10.14
CA VAL A 122 3.90 8.85 -8.90
C VAL A 122 5.04 9.56 -8.16
N LEU A 123 4.77 9.96 -6.91
CA LEU A 123 5.73 10.59 -6.00
C LEU A 123 6.40 9.54 -5.10
N PRO A 124 7.70 9.29 -5.24
CA PRO A 124 8.42 8.30 -4.44
C PRO A 124 8.99 8.92 -3.17
N TYR A 125 8.80 8.22 -2.07
CA TYR A 125 9.27 8.60 -0.73
C TYR A 125 10.09 7.47 -0.12
N LEU A 126 11.02 7.82 0.77
CA LEU A 126 11.65 6.85 1.66
C LEU A 126 10.78 6.74 2.93
N THR A 127 10.31 5.53 3.25
CA THR A 127 9.43 5.29 4.39
C THR A 127 9.88 4.10 5.24
N GLU A 128 9.46 4.05 6.50
CA GLU A 128 9.55 2.89 7.37
C GLU A 128 8.17 2.28 7.57
N ILE A 129 8.09 0.96 7.38
CA ILE A 129 6.90 0.15 7.66
C ILE A 129 7.38 -1.11 8.38
N LEU A 130 6.90 -1.31 9.62
CA LEU A 130 7.23 -2.47 10.46
C LEU A 130 8.75 -2.71 10.64
N GLY A 131 9.52 -1.63 10.79
CA GLY A 131 10.97 -1.68 10.98
C GLY A 131 11.77 -1.96 9.70
N VAL A 132 11.13 -1.88 8.54
CA VAL A 132 11.77 -2.08 7.23
C VAL A 132 11.67 -0.80 6.41
N LYS A 133 12.79 -0.40 5.80
CA LYS A 133 12.83 0.72 4.86
C LYS A 133 12.21 0.32 3.53
N HIS A 134 11.34 1.17 3.02
CA HIS A 134 10.70 1.00 1.73
C HIS A 134 10.87 2.25 0.87
N VAL A 135 10.88 2.03 -0.44
CA VAL A 135 10.48 3.05 -1.40
C VAL A 135 8.96 2.99 -1.53
N GLN A 136 8.29 4.02 -1.04
CA GLN A 136 6.85 4.17 -1.22
C GLN A 136 6.55 5.01 -2.45
N GLY A 137 5.82 4.46 -3.42
CA GLY A 137 5.25 5.25 -4.50
C GLY A 137 3.83 5.71 -4.14
N ASN A 138 3.60 7.01 -4.17
CA ASN A 138 2.29 7.64 -3.94
C ASN A 138 1.71 8.10 -5.27
N LEU A 139 0.52 7.62 -5.59
CA LEU A 139 -0.35 8.22 -6.61
C LEU A 139 -1.36 9.11 -5.88
N GLU A 140 -1.10 10.41 -5.87
CA GLU A 140 -1.92 11.42 -5.19
C GLU A 140 -2.93 12.01 -6.16
N ILE A 141 -4.23 11.86 -5.86
CA ILE A 141 -5.33 12.31 -6.71
C ILE A 141 -6.16 13.33 -5.95
N ALA A 142 -6.12 14.58 -6.39
CA ALA A 142 -6.90 15.67 -5.80
C ALA A 142 -8.31 15.72 -6.37
N TYR A 143 -9.31 15.88 -5.50
CA TYR A 143 -10.70 16.22 -5.85
C TYR A 143 -11.14 17.54 -5.19
N GLN A 144 -10.34 18.04 -4.26
CA GLN A 144 -10.43 19.38 -3.71
C GLN A 144 -9.02 19.85 -3.39
N ASP A 145 -8.61 21.02 -3.90
CA ASP A 145 -7.28 21.55 -3.63
C ASP A 145 -7.37 22.95 -3.03
N SER A 146 -7.27 23.04 -1.71
CA SER A 146 -7.08 24.31 -1.01
C SER A 146 -5.61 24.67 -0.82
N CYS A 147 -4.68 23.77 -1.14
CA CYS A 147 -3.28 23.85 -0.74
C CYS A 147 -2.35 24.28 -1.87
N TRP A 148 -2.73 24.03 -3.13
CA TRP A 148 -1.88 24.28 -4.31
C TRP A 148 -2.53 25.18 -5.38
N GLY A 149 -3.67 25.80 -5.07
CA GLY A 149 -4.22 26.91 -5.86
C GLY A 149 -5.00 26.52 -7.11
N THR A 150 -5.22 25.23 -7.37
CA THR A 150 -6.14 24.79 -8.44
C THR A 150 -7.59 24.96 -7.98
N HIS A 151 -8.41 25.62 -8.79
CA HIS A 151 -9.83 25.74 -8.48
C HIS A 151 -10.49 24.36 -8.49
N SER A 152 -11.33 24.06 -7.50
CA SER A 152 -12.03 22.77 -7.40
C SER A 152 -12.94 22.46 -8.61
N SER A 153 -13.29 23.46 -9.42
CA SER A 153 -14.02 23.29 -10.67
C SER A 153 -13.21 22.63 -11.78
N ASP A 154 -11.88 22.65 -11.67
CA ASP A 154 -10.96 22.06 -12.64
C ASP A 154 -10.55 20.63 -12.21
N LEU A 155 -11.11 20.15 -11.10
CA LEU A 155 -10.87 18.83 -10.55
C LEU A 155 -12.06 17.91 -10.80
N ASP A 156 -11.77 16.62 -10.91
CA ASP A 156 -12.80 15.60 -10.99
C ASP A 156 -13.61 15.55 -9.69
N PRO A 157 -14.94 15.28 -9.76
CA PRO A 157 -15.76 15.10 -8.57
C PRO A 157 -15.23 13.98 -7.67
N GLU A 158 -15.40 14.13 -6.35
CA GLU A 158 -14.93 13.18 -5.34
C GLU A 158 -15.35 11.73 -5.64
N GLU A 159 -16.59 11.50 -6.07
CA GLU A 159 -17.09 10.18 -6.43
C GLU A 159 -16.26 9.52 -7.55
N LYS A 160 -15.90 10.30 -8.59
CA LYS A 160 -15.08 9.82 -9.71
C LYS A 160 -13.65 9.53 -9.25
N VAL A 161 -13.08 10.38 -8.40
CA VAL A 161 -11.74 10.17 -7.82
C VAL A 161 -11.70 8.95 -6.92
N ARG A 162 -12.73 8.71 -6.11
CA ARG A 162 -12.88 7.47 -5.31
C ARG A 162 -13.01 6.23 -6.18
N ALA A 163 -13.82 6.28 -7.23
CA ALA A 163 -13.96 5.18 -8.18
C ALA A 163 -12.61 4.86 -8.86
N TYR A 164 -11.87 5.89 -9.24
CA TYR A 164 -10.53 5.76 -9.81
C TYR A 164 -9.53 5.16 -8.81
N GLY A 165 -9.49 5.65 -7.56
CA GLY A 165 -8.64 5.10 -6.52
C GLY A 165 -8.88 3.61 -6.28
N ASN A 166 -10.15 3.20 -6.21
CA ASN A 166 -10.52 1.79 -6.10
C ASN A 166 -10.08 0.96 -7.32
N ALA A 167 -10.25 1.50 -8.54
CA ALA A 167 -9.78 0.84 -9.75
C ALA A 167 -8.25 0.69 -9.78
N ALA A 168 -7.51 1.71 -9.35
CA ALA A 168 -6.05 1.68 -9.22
C ALA A 168 -5.61 0.62 -8.19
N MET A 169 -6.31 0.50 -7.06
CA MET A 169 -6.05 -0.55 -6.06
C MET A 169 -6.19 -1.96 -6.64
N GLU A 170 -7.27 -2.24 -7.38
CA GLU A 170 -7.47 -3.54 -8.02
C GLU A 170 -6.43 -3.79 -9.13
N PHE A 171 -6.08 -2.77 -9.90
CA PHE A 171 -5.01 -2.85 -10.91
C PHE A 171 -3.64 -3.18 -10.29
N LEU A 172 -3.30 -2.56 -9.17
CA LEU A 172 -2.05 -2.81 -8.45
C LEU A 172 -2.03 -4.19 -7.78
N ARG A 173 -3.17 -4.64 -7.24
CA ARG A 173 -3.27 -5.94 -6.55
C ARG A 173 -2.80 -7.11 -7.42
N GLY A 174 -3.07 -7.07 -8.73
CA GLY A 174 -2.61 -8.09 -9.67
C GLY A 174 -1.11 -8.07 -9.99
N ARG A 175 -0.40 -6.98 -9.64
CA ARG A 175 1.02 -6.74 -9.98
C ARG A 175 1.96 -6.80 -8.79
N VAL A 176 1.41 -6.63 -7.59
CA VAL A 176 2.18 -6.71 -6.34
C VAL A 176 2.62 -8.16 -6.12
N THR A 177 3.94 -8.34 -6.02
CA THR A 177 4.60 -9.65 -5.88
C THR A 177 5.80 -9.54 -4.95
N GLY A 178 6.29 -10.68 -4.44
CA GLY A 178 7.29 -10.74 -3.37
C GLY A 178 6.82 -10.05 -2.07
N ASN A 179 7.71 -9.21 -1.53
CA ASN A 179 7.50 -8.45 -0.30
C ASN A 179 7.01 -7.02 -0.57
N VAL A 180 6.54 -6.72 -1.78
CA VAL A 180 5.92 -5.43 -2.09
C VAL A 180 4.57 -5.36 -1.35
N LEU A 181 4.29 -4.23 -0.74
CA LEU A 181 3.05 -3.98 -0.01
C LEU A 181 2.14 -3.07 -0.83
N LEU A 182 0.86 -3.41 -0.91
CA LEU A 182 -0.20 -2.49 -1.35
C LEU A 182 -0.87 -1.97 -0.09
N LEU A 183 -0.80 -0.67 0.18
CA LEU A 183 -1.38 -0.10 1.41
C LEU A 183 -2.82 0.35 1.18
N PRO A 184 -3.67 0.42 2.22
CA PRO A 184 -4.99 1.02 2.10
C PRO A 184 -4.91 2.44 1.52
N ILE A 185 -5.95 2.85 0.81
CA ILE A 185 -6.06 4.22 0.30
C ILE A 185 -5.93 5.18 1.48
N ASP A 186 -5.02 6.14 1.37
CA ASP A 186 -4.89 7.22 2.34
C ASP A 186 -5.92 8.31 2.04
N GLU A 187 -6.64 8.72 3.06
CA GLU A 187 -7.59 9.83 3.02
C GLU A 187 -7.30 10.84 4.13
N GLY A 188 -6.11 10.78 4.74
CA GLY A 188 -5.70 11.68 5.82
C GLY A 188 -5.57 13.13 5.37
N ASP A 189 -5.20 13.35 4.11
CA ASP A 189 -5.11 14.67 3.49
C ASP A 189 -6.45 15.09 2.90
N GLN A 190 -7.08 16.08 3.54
CA GLN A 190 -8.38 16.57 3.12
C GLN A 190 -8.37 17.01 1.64
N GLY A 191 -9.26 16.43 0.83
CA GLY A 191 -9.40 16.76 -0.58
C GLY A 191 -8.53 15.93 -1.53
N ARG A 192 -7.79 14.94 -1.01
CA ARG A 192 -6.94 14.03 -1.79
C ARG A 192 -7.18 12.58 -1.40
N LEU A 193 -6.99 11.69 -2.37
CA LEU A 193 -6.84 10.26 -2.15
C LEU A 193 -5.43 9.85 -2.56
N ILE A 194 -4.78 9.02 -1.75
CA ILE A 194 -3.43 8.55 -2.06
C ILE A 194 -3.43 7.03 -2.16
N VAL A 195 -3.16 6.54 -3.36
CA VAL A 195 -2.94 5.10 -3.62
C VAL A 195 -1.45 4.82 -3.46
N ARG A 196 -1.09 3.88 -2.58
CA ARG A 196 0.29 3.69 -2.13
C ARG A 196 0.75 2.25 -2.32
N VAL A 197 1.95 2.09 -2.88
CA VAL A 197 2.70 0.83 -2.84
C VAL A 197 4.04 1.05 -2.17
N ALA A 198 4.49 0.08 -1.39
CA ALA A 198 5.79 0.12 -0.73
C ALA A 198 6.65 -1.05 -1.20
N VAL A 199 7.79 -0.74 -1.82
CA VAL A 199 8.79 -1.71 -2.27
C VAL A 199 9.93 -1.73 -1.26
N PRO A 200 10.35 -2.88 -0.72
CA PRO A 200 11.51 -2.95 0.16
C PRO A 200 12.75 -2.31 -0.46
N LEU A 201 13.46 -1.48 0.30
CA LEU A 201 14.60 -0.71 -0.21
C LEU A 201 15.78 -1.61 -0.61
N ASP A 202 15.92 -2.78 0.01
CA ASP A 202 16.93 -3.79 -0.32
C ASP A 202 16.71 -4.40 -1.72
N ALA A 203 15.48 -4.36 -2.23
CA ALA A 203 15.14 -4.75 -3.59
C ALA A 203 15.45 -3.66 -4.63
N ILE A 204 15.91 -2.48 -4.22
CA ILE A 204 16.26 -1.35 -5.09
C ILE A 204 17.78 -1.13 -5.09
N SER A 205 18.36 -1.09 -6.29
CA SER A 205 19.79 -0.87 -6.49
C SER A 205 20.16 0.60 -6.63
N ASP A 206 19.32 1.36 -7.33
CA ASP A 206 19.57 2.74 -7.76
C ASP A 206 18.25 3.42 -8.21
N GLN A 207 18.31 4.70 -8.54
CA GLN A 207 17.14 5.48 -8.96
C GLN A 207 16.48 4.95 -10.24
N ASP A 208 17.25 4.49 -11.21
CA ASP A 208 16.69 4.00 -12.47
C ASP A 208 15.95 2.68 -12.27
N HIS A 209 16.51 1.79 -11.45
CA HIS A 209 15.82 0.58 -11.01
C HIS A 209 14.55 0.91 -10.23
N CYS A 210 14.60 1.87 -9.31
CA CYS A 210 13.42 2.37 -8.60
C CYS A 210 12.32 2.83 -9.56
N LYS A 211 12.65 3.71 -10.51
CA LYS A 211 11.70 4.22 -11.51
C LYS A 211 11.10 3.08 -12.35
N ARG A 212 11.92 2.13 -12.80
CA ARG A 212 11.43 0.95 -13.55
C ARG A 212 10.48 0.11 -12.71
N LYS A 213 10.82 -0.16 -11.45
CA LYS A 213 10.00 -0.97 -10.54
C LYS A 213 8.63 -0.33 -10.29
N LEU A 214 8.62 0.96 -9.95
CA LEU A 214 7.38 1.71 -9.74
C LEU A 214 6.56 1.82 -11.04
N ARG A 215 7.19 2.02 -12.20
CA ARG A 215 6.50 2.00 -13.51
C ARG A 215 5.86 0.64 -13.80
N THR A 216 6.51 -0.47 -13.45
CA THR A 216 5.92 -1.80 -13.62
C THR A 216 4.69 -2.01 -12.74
N LEU A 217 4.69 -1.44 -11.52
CA LEU A 217 3.56 -1.54 -10.61
C LEU A 217 2.39 -0.65 -11.05
N PHE A 218 2.61 0.66 -11.21
CA PHE A 218 1.58 1.63 -11.55
C PHE A 218 1.18 1.62 -13.03
N GLY A 219 1.94 0.93 -13.88
CA GLY A 219 1.72 0.90 -15.33
C GLY A 219 2.11 2.19 -16.03
N THR A 220 1.93 2.20 -17.36
CA THR A 220 2.15 3.38 -18.22
C THR A 220 1.05 4.44 -18.06
N SER A 221 -0.14 4.08 -17.58
CA SER A 221 -1.26 5.02 -17.42
C SER A 221 -1.06 6.05 -16.31
N ALA A 222 -0.21 5.79 -15.32
CA ALA A 222 0.21 6.80 -14.34
C ALA A 222 1.07 7.93 -14.96
N TYR A 223 1.32 7.91 -16.26
CA TYR A 223 1.97 8.99 -17.02
C TYR A 223 1.00 9.91 -17.77
N LEU A 224 -0.28 9.55 -17.85
CA LEU A 224 -1.22 10.28 -18.70
C LEU A 224 -2.17 11.08 -17.80
N VAL A 225 -1.98 12.39 -17.83
CA VAL A 225 -2.72 13.41 -17.06
C VAL A 225 -4.21 13.51 -17.50
N ASP A 226 -4.69 12.67 -18.42
CA ASP A 226 -6.08 12.60 -18.86
C ASP A 226 -6.37 11.23 -19.50
N VAL A 227 -6.76 10.17 -18.76
CA VAL A 227 -7.22 8.93 -19.43
C VAL A 227 -8.25 8.12 -18.65
N GLU A 228 -9.36 7.85 -19.35
CA GLU A 228 -10.20 6.68 -19.17
C GLU A 228 -9.39 5.38 -19.23
N GLN A 229 -9.46 4.63 -18.14
CA GLN A 229 -9.29 3.17 -18.02
C GLN A 229 -7.86 2.62 -17.97
N PHE A 230 -7.55 2.07 -16.80
CA PHE A 230 -6.51 1.08 -16.63
C PHE A 230 -6.88 -0.21 -17.37
N GLY A 231 -6.04 -0.58 -18.34
CA GLY A 231 -6.04 -1.87 -19.00
C GLY A 231 -6.08 -1.70 -20.51
N ASP A 232 -4.91 -1.78 -21.16
CA ASP A 232 -4.56 -2.54 -22.38
C ASP A 232 -5.68 -2.94 -23.39
N SER A 233 -6.78 -2.20 -23.53
CA SER A 233 -8.00 -2.68 -24.20
C SER A 233 -8.25 -2.07 -25.58
N GLN A 234 -7.37 -1.20 -26.09
CA GLN A 234 -7.46 -0.76 -27.49
C GLN A 234 -6.15 -0.86 -28.31
N VAL A 235 -4.97 -0.91 -27.68
CA VAL A 235 -3.71 -0.94 -28.46
C VAL A 235 -3.39 -2.34 -29.00
N GLU A 236 -3.61 -3.41 -28.23
CA GLU A 236 -3.36 -4.76 -28.75
C GLU A 236 -4.48 -5.26 -29.69
N ALA A 237 -5.72 -4.78 -29.52
CA ALA A 237 -6.84 -5.20 -30.38
C ALA A 237 -6.79 -4.58 -31.80
N GLN A 238 -6.28 -3.35 -31.95
CA GLN A 238 -6.12 -2.73 -33.29
C GLN A 238 -4.82 -3.14 -33.99
N LEU A 239 -3.72 -3.33 -33.24
CA LEU A 239 -2.47 -3.82 -33.84
C LEU A 239 -2.52 -5.30 -34.23
N ALA A 240 -3.41 -6.09 -33.61
CA ALA A 240 -3.69 -7.46 -34.02
C ALA A 240 -4.62 -7.57 -35.26
N ASP A 241 -5.53 -6.60 -35.48
CA ASP A 241 -6.37 -6.58 -36.69
C ASP A 241 -5.57 -6.10 -37.92
N ASP A 242 -4.62 -5.17 -37.75
CA ASP A 242 -3.69 -4.74 -38.82
C ASP A 242 -2.62 -5.78 -39.17
N GLY A 243 -2.32 -6.72 -38.26
CA GLY A 243 -1.31 -7.76 -38.48
C GLY A 243 -1.83 -9.04 -39.14
N THR A 244 -3.15 -9.28 -39.12
CA THR A 244 -3.72 -10.61 -39.45
C THR A 244 -4.67 -10.62 -40.64
N ARG A 245 -5.04 -9.45 -41.21
CA ARG A 245 -5.81 -9.36 -42.46
C ARG A 245 -4.93 -9.09 -43.69
N GLN A 246 -4.30 -10.17 -44.16
CA GLN A 246 -4.20 -10.60 -45.57
C GLN A 246 -3.37 -9.72 -46.54
N MET A 247 -2.27 -10.15 -47.18
CA MET A 247 -1.64 -11.48 -47.38
C MET A 247 -2.62 -12.64 -47.57
N THR A 248 -3.57 -12.46 -48.50
CA THR A 248 -4.17 -13.47 -49.41
C THR A 248 -5.06 -12.75 -50.41
#